data_AF-A0A256W5X4-F1
#
_entry.id   AF-A0A256W5X4-F1
#
_cell.length_a   1.000
_cell.length_b   1.000
_cell.length_c   1.000
_cell.angle_alpha   90.00
_cell.angle_beta   90.00
_cell.angle_gamma   90.00
#
_symmetry.space_group_name_H-M   'P 1'
#
loop_
_entity.id
_entity.type
_entity.pdbx_description
1 polymer ?
#
loop_
_entity_poly.entity_id
_entity_poly.type
_entity_poly.pdbx_seq_one_letter_code
_entity_poly.pdbx_strand_id
1 'polypeptide(L)' 'MPTISIIDSIKIDVYSREHPPPHFHAIYAEYEELIIISTLETYQGELPKTQRKKVIKWAKGREDILLENFKRLNPRL' A
#
# COMPACT_ATOMS: atom_id res chain seq x y z
N MET A 1 8.23 -9.04 -3.99
CA MET A 1 7.18 -8.67 -3.01
C MET A 1 7.71 -8.85 -1.61
N PRO A 2 8.20 -7.81 -0.93
CA PRO A 2 8.23 -7.79 0.53
C PRO A 2 6.87 -7.37 1.09
N THR A 3 6.31 -8.19 1.98
CA THR A 3 5.22 -7.78 2.86
C THR A 3 5.78 -6.88 3.95
N ILE A 4 5.30 -5.63 4.01
CA ILE A 4 5.74 -4.64 4.99
C ILE A 4 5.06 -4.88 6.33
N SER A 5 3.76 -5.22 6.29
CA SER A 5 2.98 -5.44 7.51
C SER A 5 1.74 -6.28 7.19
N ILE A 6 1.18 -6.91 8.23
CA ILE A 6 -0.14 -7.53 8.18
C ILE A 6 -0.99 -6.87 9.27
N ILE A 7 -2.18 -6.38 8.92
CA ILE A 7 -3.12 -5.74 9.86
C ILE A 7 -4.50 -6.36 9.71
N ASP A 8 -5.05 -6.98 10.77
CA ASP A 8 -6.38 -7.60 10.75
C ASP A 8 -6.65 -8.48 9.50
N SER A 9 -5.68 -9.34 9.17
CA SER A 9 -5.69 -10.20 7.96
C SER A 9 -5.58 -9.48 6.61
N ILE A 10 -5.29 -8.18 6.62
CA ILE A 10 -4.98 -7.39 5.42
C ILE A 10 -3.47 -7.35 5.26
N LYS A 11 -2.96 -7.82 4.12
CA LYS A 11 -1.54 -7.72 3.79
C LYS A 11 -1.26 -6.34 3.20
N ILE A 12 -0.20 -5.70 3.69
CA ILE A 12 0.36 -4.48 3.13
C ILE A 12 1.68 -4.83 2.47
N ASP A 13 1.69 -4.79 1.15
CA ASP A 13 2.86 -5.11 0.35
C ASP A 13 3.32 -3.88 -0.46
N VAL A 14 4.61 -3.81 -0.76
CA VAL A 14 5.19 -2.84 -1.71
C VAL A 14 5.99 -3.64 -2.71
N TYR A 15 5.78 -3.46 -4.01
CA TYR A 15 6.50 -4.25 -5.01
C TYR A 15 7.69 -3.49 -5.60
N SER A 16 8.57 -4.28 -6.24
CA SER A 16 9.70 -3.79 -7.03
C SER A 16 9.34 -3.79 -8.51
N ARG A 17 9.99 -2.94 -9.31
CA ARG A 17 9.66 -2.70 -10.73
C ARG A 17 8.24 -2.16 -10.93
N GLU A 18 7.75 -1.40 -9.96
CA GLU A 18 6.52 -0.63 -10.10
C GLU A 18 6.77 0.69 -10.84
N HIS A 19 5.71 1.43 -11.11
CA HIS A 19 5.74 2.73 -11.79
C HIS A 19 5.12 3.81 -10.90
N PRO A 20 5.52 5.09 -11.08
CA PRO A 20 4.85 6.21 -10.42
C PRO A 20 3.36 6.28 -10.81
N PRO A 21 2.49 6.80 -9.92
CA PRO A 21 2.82 7.37 -8.61
C PRO A 21 3.21 6.31 -7.57
N PRO A 22 4.05 6.63 -6.56
CA PRO A 22 4.36 5.71 -5.47
C PRO A 22 3.11 5.22 -4.75
N HIS A 23 2.91 3.90 -4.74
CA HIS A 23 1.75 3.27 -4.13
C HIS A 23 2.14 2.04 -3.30
N PHE A 24 1.19 1.53 -2.52
CA PHE A 24 1.30 0.25 -1.85
C PHE A 24 0.04 -0.59 -2.12
N HIS A 25 0.20 -1.90 -2.00
CA HIS A 25 -0.86 -2.87 -2.21
C HIS A 25 -1.47 -3.25 -0.87
N ALA A 26 -2.79 -3.15 -0.76
CA ALA A 26 -3.56 -3.66 0.36
C ALA A 26 -4.45 -4.82 -0.11
N ILE A 27 -4.17 -6.01 0.41
CA ILE A 27 -4.79 -7.26 -0.06
C ILE A 27 -5.58 -7.90 1.07
N TYR A 28 -6.84 -8.22 0.82
CA TYR A 28 -7.74 -8.88 1.76
C TYR A 28 -8.64 -9.88 1.03
N ALA A 29 -8.46 -11.17 1.30
CA ALA A 29 -9.18 -12.25 0.60
C ALA A 29 -9.04 -12.10 -0.93
N GLU A 30 -10.14 -11.99 -1.67
CA GLU A 30 -10.16 -11.75 -3.12
C GLU A 30 -9.97 -10.29 -3.53
N TYR A 31 -9.97 -9.36 -2.57
CA TYR A 31 -9.88 -7.92 -2.83
C TYR A 31 -8.43 -7.43 -2.80
N GLU A 32 -8.11 -6.56 -3.74
CA GLU A 32 -6.84 -5.83 -3.80
C GLU A 32 -7.11 -4.37 -4.14
N GLU A 33 -6.43 -3.47 -3.42
CA GLU A 33 -6.43 -2.06 -3.70
C GLU A 33 -5.01 -1.51 -3.68
N LEU A 34 -4.67 -0.77 -4.73
CA LEU A 34 -3.44 0.00 -4.87
C LEU A 34 -3.73 1.41 -4.37
N ILE A 35 -2.93 1.88 -3.40
CA ILE A 35 -3.19 3.12 -2.70
C ILE A 35 -1.98 4.03 -2.83
N ILE A 36 -2.19 5.26 -3.31
CA ILE A 36 -1.13 6.26 -3.46
C ILE A 36 -0.59 6.63 -2.07
N ILE A 37 0.72 6.54 -1.86
CA ILE A 37 1.33 6.75 -0.53
C ILE A 37 1.10 8.18 -0.04
N SER A 38 1.21 9.18 -0.92
CA SER A 38 1.15 10.61 -0.55
C SER A 38 -0.26 11.14 -0.27
N THR A 39 -1.28 10.63 -0.94
CA THR A 39 -2.67 11.12 -0.79
C THR A 39 -3.57 10.13 -0.08
N LEU A 40 -3.14 8.86 0.03
CA LEU A 40 -3.95 7.72 0.44
C LEU A 40 -5.18 7.48 -0.44
N GLU A 41 -5.24 8.11 -1.61
CA GLU A 41 -6.29 7.87 -2.59
C GLU A 41 -6.11 6.53 -3.27
N THR A 42 -7.21 6.00 -3.78
CA THR A 42 -7.22 4.76 -4.54
C THR A 42 -6.61 5.01 -5.91
N TYR A 43 -5.54 4.30 -6.23
CA TYR A 43 -4.94 4.28 -7.56
C TYR A 43 -5.68 3.29 -8.46
N GLN A 44 -5.93 2.08 -7.95
CA GLN A 44 -6.66 1.03 -8.66
C GLN A 44 -7.24 0.01 -7.69
N GLY A 45 -8.32 -0.66 -8.10
CA GLY A 45 -8.94 -1.72 -7.31
C GLY A 45 -9.79 -1.17 -6.18
N GLU A 46 -10.14 -2.03 -5.25
CA GLU A 46 -10.99 -1.65 -4.11
C GLU A 46 -10.82 -2.61 -2.95
N LEU A 47 -11.11 -2.11 -1.75
CA LEU A 47 -11.28 -2.91 -0.56
C LEU A 47 -12.69 -2.72 -0.01
N PRO A 48 -13.26 -3.73 0.67
CA PRO A 48 -14.49 -3.54 1.40
C PRO A 48 -14.33 -2.40 2.42
N LYS A 49 -15.38 -1.60 2.57
CA LYS A 49 -15.35 -0.30 3.28
C LYS A 49 -14.74 -0.36 4.68
N THR A 50 -14.94 -1.46 5.41
CA THR A 50 -14.41 -1.64 6.77
C THR A 50 -12.90 -1.84 6.75
N GLN A 51 -12.40 -2.69 5.86
CA GLN A 51 -10.98 -2.98 5.65
C GLN A 51 -10.26 -1.73 5.14
N ARG A 52 -10.85 -1.03 4.17
CA ARG A 52 -10.33 0.24 3.65
C ARG A 52 -10.07 1.25 4.78
N LYS A 53 -11.03 1.43 5.69
CA LYS A 53 -10.86 2.32 6.85
C LYS A 53 -9.70 1.92 7.76
N LYS A 54 -9.49 0.62 7.98
CA LYS A 54 -8.38 0.10 8.77
C LYS A 54 -7.03 0.39 8.10
N VAL A 55 -6.94 0.14 6.80
CA VAL A 55 -5.74 0.43 5.99
C VAL A 55 -5.42 1.92 6.02
N ILE A 56 -6.38 2.80 5.77
CA ILE A 56 -6.17 4.25 5.83
C ILE A 56 -5.70 4.69 7.22
N LYS A 57 -6.35 4.20 8.28
CA LYS A 57 -5.96 4.53 9.66
C LYS A 57 -4.53 4.07 9.97
N TRP A 58 -4.13 2.91 9.47
CA TRP A 58 -2.78 2.39 9.63
C TRP A 58 -1.77 3.16 8.78
N ALA A 59 -2.09 3.51 7.54
CA ALA A 59 -1.19 4.21 6.63
C ALA A 59 -0.91 5.66 7.08
N LYS A 60 -1.89 6.31 7.74
CA LYS A 60 -1.70 7.63 8.35
C LYS A 60 -0.52 7.61 9.34
N GLY A 61 0.48 8.45 9.06
CA GLY A 61 1.71 8.56 9.86
C GLY A 61 2.78 7.49 9.55
N ARG A 62 2.61 6.70 8.48
CA ARG A 62 3.61 5.72 8.01
C ARG A 62 4.09 6.00 6.58
N GLU A 63 3.77 7.18 6.05
CA GLU A 63 4.09 7.62 4.69
C GLU A 63 5.60 7.54 4.42
N ASP A 64 6.44 8.01 5.34
CA ASP A 64 7.90 7.99 5.20
C ASP A 64 8.44 6.57 5.02
N ILE A 65 7.99 5.62 5.86
CA ILE A 65 8.44 4.22 5.82
C ILE A 65 7.96 3.54 4.54
N LEU A 66 6.72 3.79 4.12
CA LEU A 66 6.17 3.24 2.88
C LEU A 66 6.92 3.78 1.67
N LEU A 67 7.21 5.09 1.66
CA LEU A 67 7.94 5.75 0.58
C LEU A 67 9.40 5.29 0.53
N GLU A 68 10.06 5.12 1.67
CA GLU A 68 11.42 4.59 1.76
C GLU A 68 11.46 3.15 1.21
N ASN A 69 10.51 2.30 1.59
CA ASN A 69 10.43 0.94 1.04
C ASN A 69 10.18 0.95 -0.46
N PHE A 70 9.28 1.81 -0.95
CA PHE A 70 9.03 1.95 -2.38
C PHE A 70 10.31 2.36 -3.12
N LYS A 71 11.01 3.40 -2.67
CA LYS A 71 12.27 3.87 -3.26
C LYS A 71 13.36 2.80 -3.22
N ARG A 72 13.50 2.10 -2.08
CA ARG A 72 14.48 1.03 -1.91
C ARG A 72 14.25 -0.13 -2.88
N LEU A 73 13.00 -0.46 -3.16
CA LEU A 73 12.62 -1.53 -4.09
C LEU A 73 12.58 -1.08 -5.55
N ASN A 74 12.49 0.22 -5.78
CA ASN A 74 12.45 0.85 -7.09
C ASN A 74 13.55 1.93 -7.23
N PRO A 75 14.85 1.58 -7.07
CA PRO A 75 15.93 2.57 -6.99
C PRO A 75 16.27 3.26 -8.33
N ARG A 76 15.62 2.87 -9.42
CA ARG A 76 15.80 3.43 -10.77
C ARG A 76 14.64 4.34 -11.20
N LEU A 77 13.69 4.59 -10.31
CA LEU A 77 12.62 5.58 -10.48
C LEU A 77 13.03 6.94 -9.92
#